data_AF-A0A7X6XY06-F1
#
_entry.id   AF-A0A7X6XY06-F1
#
_cell.length_a   1.000
_cell.length_b   1.000
_cell.length_c   1.000
_cell.angle_alpha   90.00
_cell.angle_beta   90.00
_cell.angle_gamma   90.00
#
_symmetry.space_group_name_H-M   'P 1'
#
loop_
_entity.id
_entity.type
_entity.pdbx_description
1 polymer ?
#
loop_
_entity_poly.entity_id
_entity_poly.type
_entity_poly.pdbx_seq_one_letter_code
_entity_poly.pdbx_strand_id
1 'polypeptide(L)'
;MKKRPIFLLKIIFIIIFISIVSSCSKTIDSIKTGVYVTTDGMSYLMINGSDETFEFHRGVTSYSPTGIYIIDGKKLLLYINSESDSSDFEFTISADTLIFESGELAKSLIEKGTEFVYDK
;
A
#
# COMPACT_ATOMS: atom_id res chain seq x y z
N MET A 1 -14.79 -60.67 -14.37
CA MET A 1 -13.64 -59.80 -14.70
C MET A 1 -13.59 -58.62 -13.72
N LYS A 2 -12.72 -58.67 -12.69
CA LYS A 2 -12.53 -57.57 -11.71
C LYS A 2 -11.79 -56.42 -12.39
N LYS A 3 -12.52 -55.39 -12.86
CA LYS A 3 -11.91 -54.19 -13.45
C LYS A 3 -11.17 -53.43 -12.33
N ARG A 4 -9.88 -53.23 -12.56
CA ARG A 4 -8.85 -52.83 -11.60
C ARG A 4 -9.08 -51.40 -11.07
N PRO A 5 -8.66 -51.07 -9.83
CA PRO A 5 -8.83 -49.77 -9.18
C PRO A 5 -7.96 -48.63 -9.77
N ILE A 6 -7.57 -48.75 -11.03
CA ILE A 6 -6.70 -47.81 -11.74
C ILE A 6 -7.44 -46.51 -12.08
N PHE A 7 -8.78 -46.57 -12.20
CA PHE A 7 -9.60 -45.39 -12.47
C PHE A 7 -9.67 -44.45 -11.26
N LEU A 8 -9.71 -45.00 -10.03
CA LEU A 8 -9.75 -44.23 -8.79
C LEU A 8 -8.44 -43.47 -8.53
N LEU A 9 -7.29 -44.06 -8.88
CA LEU A 9 -5.98 -43.44 -8.70
C LEU A 9 -5.78 -42.19 -9.59
N LYS A 10 -6.37 -42.20 -10.81
CA LYS A 10 -6.33 -41.04 -11.72
C LYS A 10 -7.15 -39.86 -11.20
N ILE A 11 -8.28 -40.12 -10.55
CA ILE A 11 -9.14 -39.08 -9.95
C ILE A 11 -8.42 -38.40 -8.79
N ILE A 12 -7.71 -39.17 -7.95
CA ILE A 12 -6.91 -38.63 -6.84
C ILE A 12 -5.80 -37.69 -7.36
N PHE A 13 -5.13 -38.07 -8.44
CA PHE A 13 -4.09 -37.23 -9.06
C PHE A 13 -4.63 -35.90 -9.62
N ILE A 14 -5.85 -35.91 -10.17
CA ILE A 14 -6.52 -34.70 -10.69
C ILE A 14 -6.93 -33.78 -9.53
N ILE A 15 -7.41 -34.32 -8.41
CA ILE A 15 -7.80 -33.53 -7.22
C ILE A 15 -6.58 -32.85 -6.57
N ILE A 16 -5.45 -33.56 -6.49
CA ILE A 16 -4.19 -33.01 -5.99
C ILE A 16 -3.72 -31.86 -6.91
N PHE A 17 -3.84 -32.02 -8.23
CA PHE A 17 -3.45 -31.00 -9.20
C PHE A 17 -4.31 -29.73 -9.14
N ILE A 18 -5.62 -29.87 -8.85
CA ILE A 18 -6.54 -28.73 -8.68
C ILE A 18 -6.27 -27.97 -7.37
N SER A 19 -5.73 -28.64 -6.35
CA SER A 19 -5.48 -28.02 -5.04
C SER A 19 -4.26 -27.08 -5.03
N ILE A 20 -3.35 -27.22 -6.00
CA ILE A 20 -2.10 -26.43 -6.07
C ILE A 20 -2.29 -25.07 -6.76
N VAL A 21 -3.37 -24.88 -7.53
CA VAL A 21 -3.66 -23.62 -8.23
C VAL A 21 -4.50 -22.63 -7.42
N SER A 22 -4.84 -22.96 -6.17
CA SER A 22 -5.31 -21.97 -5.19
C SER A 22 -4.13 -21.16 -4.66
N SER A 23 -3.37 -20.54 -5.57
CA SER A 23 -2.51 -19.43 -5.23
C SER A 23 -3.43 -18.31 -4.79
N CYS A 24 -3.53 -18.15 -3.47
CA CYS A 24 -4.26 -17.07 -2.84
C CYS A 24 -3.64 -15.76 -3.36
N SER A 25 -4.29 -15.16 -4.36
CA SER A 25 -4.07 -13.78 -4.72
C SER A 25 -4.34 -12.99 -3.46
N LYS A 26 -3.29 -12.62 -2.73
CA LYS A 26 -3.39 -11.52 -1.77
C LYS A 26 -3.79 -10.34 -2.63
N THR A 27 -5.06 -9.99 -2.62
CA THR A 27 -5.53 -8.69 -3.07
C THR A 27 -4.66 -7.69 -2.34
N ILE A 28 -3.72 -7.09 -3.07
CA ILE A 28 -2.95 -5.96 -2.60
C ILE A 28 -4.00 -4.91 -2.24
N ASP A 29 -4.06 -4.49 -0.98
CA ASP A 29 -4.95 -3.42 -0.55
C ASP A 29 -4.60 -2.20 -1.40
N SER A 30 -5.40 -1.94 -2.44
CA SER A 30 -5.18 -0.80 -3.31
C SER A 30 -5.57 0.45 -2.54
N ILE A 31 -4.61 1.36 -2.34
CA ILE A 31 -4.87 2.68 -1.78
C ILE A 31 -5.89 3.44 -2.63
N LYS A 32 -6.80 4.20 -2.01
CA LYS A 32 -7.71 5.08 -2.74
C LYS A 32 -6.94 6.31 -3.24
N THR A 33 -7.12 6.65 -4.51
CA THR A 33 -6.72 7.95 -5.07
C THR A 33 -7.53 9.06 -4.41
N GLY A 34 -6.88 10.18 -4.07
CA GLY A 34 -7.51 11.33 -3.44
C GLY A 34 -6.71 11.87 -2.27
N VAL A 35 -7.37 12.63 -1.40
CA VAL A 35 -6.79 13.38 -0.30
C VAL A 35 -7.00 12.64 1.01
N TYR A 36 -5.91 12.48 1.76
CA TYR A 36 -5.91 12.01 3.13
C TYR A 36 -5.49 13.15 4.06
N VAL A 37 -6.24 13.39 5.13
CA VAL A 37 -6.05 14.53 6.02
C VAL A 37 -5.84 14.05 7.45
N THR A 38 -4.95 14.70 8.20
CA THR A 38 -4.78 14.43 9.63
C THR A 38 -6.01 14.89 10.42
N THR A 39 -6.27 14.27 11.57
CA THR A 39 -7.44 14.61 12.41
C THR A 39 -7.46 16.07 12.86
N ASP A 40 -6.28 16.69 13.03
CA ASP A 40 -6.14 18.11 13.37
C ASP A 40 -6.32 19.05 12.16
N GLY A 41 -6.44 18.52 10.94
CA GLY A 41 -6.54 19.28 9.70
C GLY A 41 -5.25 19.99 9.28
N MET A 42 -4.13 19.70 9.95
CA MET A 42 -2.88 20.44 9.80
C MET A 42 -1.96 19.86 8.72
N SER A 43 -2.20 18.64 8.25
CA SER A 43 -1.50 18.04 7.12
C SER A 43 -2.46 17.35 6.17
N TYR A 44 -2.11 17.34 4.89
CA TYR A 44 -2.74 16.44 3.94
C TYR A 44 -1.72 15.75 3.04
N LEU A 45 -2.10 14.57 2.54
CA LEU A 45 -1.39 13.81 1.51
C LEU A 45 -2.38 13.54 0.37
N MET A 46 -2.10 14.08 -0.80
CA MET A 46 -2.84 13.81 -2.02
C MET A 46 -2.13 12.72 -2.81
N ILE A 47 -2.86 11.65 -3.14
CA ILE A 47 -2.40 10.52 -3.95
C ILE A 47 -3.04 10.63 -5.33
N ASN A 48 -2.22 10.76 -6.37
CA ASN A 48 -2.66 10.80 -7.77
C ASN A 48 -2.42 9.43 -8.43
N GLY A 49 -3.49 8.67 -8.64
CA GLY A 49 -3.39 7.32 -9.20
C GLY A 49 -3.14 7.24 -10.71
N SER A 50 -3.25 8.35 -11.45
CA SER A 50 -3.05 8.36 -12.90
C SER A 50 -1.58 8.36 -13.33
N ASP A 51 -0.70 8.92 -12.48
CA ASP A 51 0.72 9.14 -12.76
C ASP A 51 1.62 8.66 -11.62
N GLU A 52 1.05 7.97 -10.62
CA GLU A 52 1.75 7.46 -9.43
C GLU A 52 2.48 8.57 -8.66
N THR A 53 1.93 9.79 -8.68
CA THR A 53 2.49 10.95 -7.97
C THR A 53 1.78 11.25 -6.65
N PHE A 54 2.45 12.02 -5.80
CA PHE A 54 1.86 12.56 -4.58
C PHE A 54 2.17 14.05 -4.41
N GLU A 55 1.33 14.70 -3.60
CA GLU A 55 1.60 16.00 -3.01
C GLU A 55 1.38 15.89 -1.50
N PHE A 56 2.39 16.25 -0.71
CA PHE A 56 2.28 16.32 0.74
C PHE A 56 2.27 17.79 1.15
N HIS A 57 1.43 18.16 2.11
CA HIS A 57 1.34 19.52 2.62
C HIS A 57 1.23 19.53 4.14
N ARG A 58 1.90 20.50 4.76
CA ARG A 58 1.82 20.78 6.20
C ARG A 58 1.39 22.23 6.40
N GLY A 59 0.14 22.45 6.82
CA GLY A 59 -0.55 23.74 6.84
C GLY A 59 0.08 24.86 7.70
N VAL A 60 1.01 24.53 8.60
CA VAL A 60 1.80 25.53 9.36
C VAL A 60 3.12 25.91 8.71
N THR A 61 3.46 25.31 7.58
CA THR A 61 4.73 25.52 6.88
C THR A 61 4.47 25.74 5.39
N SER A 62 5.38 26.41 4.69
CA SER A 62 5.38 26.43 3.22
C SER A 62 5.95 25.14 2.61
N TYR A 63 6.09 24.07 3.40
CA TYR A 63 6.64 22.80 2.97
C TYR A 63 5.56 21.97 2.29
N SER A 64 5.70 21.82 0.97
CA SER A 64 4.72 21.12 0.12
C SER A 64 5.43 20.23 -0.91
N PRO A 65 6.19 19.20 -0.50
CA PRO A 65 6.94 18.38 -1.45
C PRO A 65 6.00 17.53 -2.32
N THR A 66 6.44 17.32 -3.54
CA THR A 66 5.81 16.44 -4.53
C THR A 66 6.78 15.37 -4.97
N GLY A 67 6.28 14.24 -5.46
CA GLY A 67 7.13 13.18 -5.97
C GLY A 67 6.34 11.98 -6.45
N ILE A 68 6.97 10.81 -6.47
CA ILE A 68 6.35 9.54 -6.83
C ILE A 68 6.08 8.70 -5.59
N TYR A 69 5.14 7.76 -5.69
CA TYR A 69 4.91 6.77 -4.65
C TYR A 69 5.00 5.34 -5.18
N ILE A 70 5.34 4.42 -4.30
CA ILE A 70 5.35 2.99 -4.56
C ILE A 70 4.55 2.30 -3.45
N ILE A 71 3.77 1.28 -3.83
CA ILE A 71 3.06 0.42 -2.87
C ILE A 71 3.82 -0.91 -2.78
N ASP A 72 4.32 -1.22 -1.59
CA ASP A 72 4.93 -2.51 -1.28
C ASP A 72 4.13 -3.23 -0.19
N GLY A 73 3.22 -4.11 -0.62
CA GLY A 73 2.32 -4.83 0.27
C GLY A 73 1.37 -3.90 1.01
N LYS A 74 1.61 -3.68 2.30
CA LYS A 74 0.84 -2.76 3.16
C LYS A 74 1.54 -1.43 3.39
N LYS A 75 2.60 -1.15 2.65
CA LYS A 75 3.39 0.06 2.80
C LYS A 75 3.17 0.97 1.61
N LEU A 76 3.01 2.26 1.89
CA LEU A 76 3.11 3.33 0.93
C LEU A 76 4.45 4.03 1.15
N LEU A 77 5.29 4.02 0.14
CA LEU A 77 6.62 4.61 0.13
C LEU A 77 6.59 5.85 -0.76
N LEU A 78 6.95 7.01 -0.23
CA LEU A 78 6.98 8.27 -0.97
C LEU A 78 8.41 8.68 -1.26
N TYR A 79 8.66 9.12 -2.50
CA TYR A 79 9.97 9.56 -2.98
C TYR A 79 9.82 10.95 -3.59
N ILE A 80 10.33 11.97 -2.89
CA ILE A 80 10.38 13.36 -3.37
C ILE A 80 11.33 13.45 -4.56
N ASN A 81 12.46 12.72 -4.50
CA ASN A 81 13.37 12.55 -5.62
C ASN A 81 13.37 11.08 -6.07
N SER A 82 12.98 10.82 -7.31
CA SER A 82 12.89 9.48 -7.90
C SER A 82 14.23 8.76 -8.01
N GLU A 83 15.36 9.46 -7.90
CA GLU A 83 16.71 8.87 -7.93
C GLU A 83 17.21 8.44 -6.55
N SER A 84 16.41 8.60 -5.49
CA SER A 84 16.81 8.22 -4.13
C SER A 84 16.72 6.70 -3.90
N ASP A 85 17.76 6.14 -3.29
CA ASP A 85 17.80 4.72 -2.87
C ASP A 85 16.88 4.42 -1.66
N SER A 86 16.39 5.46 -0.98
CA SER A 86 15.50 5.36 0.19
C SER A 86 14.28 6.27 0.08
N SER A 87 13.12 5.80 0.53
CA SER A 87 11.89 6.60 0.59
C SER A 87 12.01 7.74 1.60
N ASP A 88 11.54 8.91 1.22
CA ASP A 88 11.48 10.10 2.08
C ASP A 88 10.41 9.99 3.17
N PHE A 89 9.31 9.28 2.87
CA PHE A 89 8.25 8.96 3.82
C PHE A 89 7.76 7.52 3.67
N GLU A 90 7.39 6.90 4.78
CA GLU A 90 6.81 5.57 4.85
C GLU A 90 5.50 5.62 5.64
N PHE A 91 4.46 5.03 5.08
CA PHE A 91 3.16 4.87 5.72
C PHE A 91 2.71 3.41 5.68
N THR A 92 2.00 2.99 6.73
CA THR A 92 1.22 1.75 6.71
C THR A 92 -0.18 2.04 6.17
N ILE A 93 -0.61 1.27 5.17
CA ILE A 93 -1.96 1.31 4.58
C ILE A 93 -2.90 0.46 5.45
N SER A 94 -3.99 1.08 5.91
CA SER A 94 -5.03 0.44 6.71
C SER A 94 -6.41 0.93 6.26
N ALA A 95 -7.02 0.22 5.30
CA ALA A 95 -8.30 0.59 4.69
C ALA A 95 -8.32 2.04 4.18
N ASP A 96 -9.05 2.92 4.87
CA ASP A 96 -9.22 4.33 4.52
C ASP A 96 -8.26 5.26 5.29
N THR A 97 -7.21 4.68 5.86
CA THR A 97 -6.25 5.38 6.71
C THR A 97 -4.82 5.05 6.32
N LEU A 98 -3.96 6.06 6.32
CA LEU A 98 -2.51 5.93 6.20
C LEU A 98 -1.88 6.31 7.53
N ILE A 99 -1.09 5.40 8.10
CA ILE A 99 -0.44 5.60 9.40
C ILE A 99 1.01 5.94 9.14
N PHE A 100 1.44 7.12 9.56
CA PHE A 100 2.83 7.56 9.37
C PHE A 100 3.78 6.68 10.19
N GLU A 101 4.75 6.03 9.53
CA GLU A 101 5.74 5.18 10.19
C GLU A 101 7.07 5.91 10.39
N SER A 102 7.55 6.55 9.32
CA SER A 102 8.83 7.27 9.34
C SER A 102 8.98 8.22 8.15
N GLY A 103 9.91 9.17 8.26
CA GLY A 103 10.35 9.99 7.15
C GLY A 103 11.38 11.00 7.60
N GLU A 104 12.57 11.02 7.01
CA GLU A 104 13.71 11.79 7.52
C GLU A 104 13.39 13.29 7.57
N LEU A 105 12.70 13.78 6.54
CA LEU A 105 12.27 15.18 6.41
C LEU A 105 11.04 15.51 7.28
N ALA A 106 10.25 14.51 7.68
CA ALA A 106 9.07 14.68 8.53
C ALA A 106 9.29 14.31 10.00
N LYS A 107 10.44 13.75 10.40
CA LYS A 107 10.67 13.29 11.79
C LYS A 107 10.45 14.37 12.84
N SER A 108 10.65 15.64 12.51
CA SER A 108 10.37 16.78 13.40
C SER A 108 8.96 17.37 13.22
N LEU A 109 8.23 16.95 12.19
CA LEU A 109 6.97 17.55 11.76
C LEU A 109 5.75 16.66 12.01
N ILE A 110 5.91 15.34 11.96
CA ILE A 110 4.86 14.34 12.08
C ILE A 110 5.34 13.25 13.05
N GLU A 111 4.54 12.95 14.06
CA GLU A 111 4.85 11.88 14.99
C GLU A 111 4.51 10.53 14.37
N LYS A 112 5.35 9.52 14.64
CA LYS A 112 5.03 8.14 14.26
C LYS A 112 3.69 7.74 14.85
N GLY A 113 2.84 7.12 14.03
CA GLY A 113 1.48 6.74 14.39
C GLY A 113 0.43 7.78 14.02
N THR A 114 0.81 8.96 13.51
CA THR A 114 -0.15 9.96 13.03
C THR A 114 -1.00 9.36 11.89
N GLU A 115 -2.31 9.45 12.05
CA GLU A 115 -3.29 8.93 11.09
C GLU A 115 -3.68 10.02 10.09
N PHE A 116 -3.65 9.64 8.81
CA PHE A 116 -4.18 10.40 7.70
C PHE A 116 -5.42 9.66 7.19
N VAL A 117 -6.60 10.27 7.32
CA VAL A 117 -7.88 9.65 6.98
C VAL A 117 -8.34 10.18 5.63
N TYR A 118 -8.79 9.26 4.76
CA TYR A 118 -9.33 9.61 3.46
C TYR A 118 -10.53 10.57 3.58
N ASP A 119 -10.43 11.75 2.97
CA ASP A 119 -11.50 12.76 2.97
C ASP A 119 -12.23 12.81 1.62
N LYS A 120 -11.53 12.76 0.47
CA LYS A 120 -12.12 12.76 -0.88
C LYS A 120 -11.08 12.56 -1.99
#